data_AF-A0A6C0DMR4-F1
#
_entry.id   AF-A0A6C0DMR4-F1
#
_cell.length_a   1.000
_cell.length_b   1.000
_cell.length_c   1.000
_cell.angle_alpha   90.00
_cell.angle_beta   90.00
_cell.angle_gamma   90.00
#
_symmetry.space_group_name_H-M   'P 1'
#
loop_
_entity.id
_entity.type
_entity.pdbx_description
1 polymer ?
#
loop_
_entity_poly.entity_id
_entity_poly.type
_entity_poly.pdbx_seq_one_letter_code
_entity_poly.pdbx_strand_id
1 'polypeptide(L)'
;MSVYEIVNFINNTNKNEISYSNYFTGDINEFRRIGQMYITILKDNFDNHFDITDNTIIINHNDLWFHISFLFENYNIYWNISITKTKSNSINNFNLF
;
A
#
# COMPACT_ATOMS: atom_id res chain seq x y z
N MET A 1 4.48 -8.48 9.79
CA MET A 1 3.15 -7.83 9.79
C MET A 1 2.18 -8.74 9.06
N SER A 2 1.07 -9.04 9.70
CA SER A 2 -0.06 -9.76 9.09
C SER A 2 -0.77 -8.87 8.06
N VAL A 3 -1.50 -9.48 7.12
CA VAL A 3 -2.29 -8.73 6.14
C VAL A 3 -3.35 -7.82 6.80
N TYR A 4 -3.91 -8.23 7.95
CA TYR A 4 -4.91 -7.44 8.67
C TYR A 4 -4.32 -6.17 9.27
N GLU A 5 -3.07 -6.23 9.74
CA GLU A 5 -2.37 -5.03 10.18
C GLU A 5 -2.14 -4.07 8.99
N ILE A 6 -1.82 -4.58 7.79
CA ILE A 6 -1.67 -3.75 6.58
C ILE A 6 -3.00 -3.05 6.26
N VAL A 7 -4.11 -3.80 6.26
CA VAL A 7 -5.46 -3.26 6.03
C VAL A 7 -5.79 -2.18 7.06
N ASN A 8 -5.55 -2.47 8.35
CA ASN A 8 -5.81 -1.51 9.42
C ASN A 8 -4.93 -0.25 9.28
N PHE A 9 -3.67 -0.40 8.89
CA PHE A 9 -2.78 0.73 8.63
C PHE A 9 -3.31 1.62 7.50
N ILE A 10 -3.69 1.04 6.36
CA ILE A 10 -4.23 1.80 5.21
C ILE A 10 -5.53 2.53 5.59
N ASN A 11 -6.46 1.86 6.27
CA ASN A 11 -7.75 2.44 6.66
C ASN A 11 -7.62 3.61 7.65
N ASN A 12 -6.60 3.59 8.51
CA ASN A 12 -6.39 4.64 9.52
C ASN A 12 -5.40 5.73 9.10
N THR A 13 -4.75 5.60 7.93
CA THR A 13 -3.81 6.61 7.43
C THR A 13 -4.55 7.90 7.05
N ASN A 14 -4.20 9.01 7.69
CA ASN A 14 -4.82 10.32 7.42
C ASN A 14 -4.07 11.08 6.30
N LYS A 15 -4.79 11.91 5.53
CA LYS A 15 -4.28 12.67 4.36
C LYS A 15 -3.11 13.61 4.64
N ASN A 16 -2.82 13.89 5.91
CA ASN A 16 -1.76 14.79 6.36
C ASN A 16 -0.47 14.07 6.79
N GLU A 17 -0.50 12.75 6.92
CA GLU A 17 0.67 11.94 7.30
C GLU A 17 1.37 11.46 6.02
N ILE A 18 2.20 12.34 5.47
CA ILE A 18 3.00 12.02 4.29
C ILE A 18 4.42 11.74 4.75
N SER A 19 4.99 10.62 4.27
CA SER A 19 6.34 10.09 4.53
C SER A 19 6.50 9.27 5.82
N TYR A 20 5.94 8.05 5.83
CA TYR A 20 6.36 6.99 6.73
C TYR A 20 6.64 5.72 5.94
N SER A 21 7.88 5.22 6.03
CA SER A 21 8.23 3.86 5.63
C SER A 21 8.24 3.01 6.87
N ASN A 22 7.26 2.11 6.98
CA ASN A 22 7.27 1.10 8.04
C ASN A 22 7.86 -0.20 7.48
N TYR A 23 8.84 -0.73 8.19
CA TYR A 23 9.51 -1.99 7.87
C TYR A 23 8.92 -3.10 8.72
N PHE A 24 8.50 -4.17 8.07
CA PHE A 24 7.97 -5.33 8.77
C PHE A 24 8.70 -6.59 8.33
N THR A 25 9.21 -7.34 9.29
CA THR A 25 9.70 -8.70 9.08
C THR A 25 8.53 -9.69 9.08
N GLY A 26 8.63 -10.72 8.26
CA GLY A 26 7.69 -11.85 8.22
C GLY A 26 8.39 -13.15 7.82
N ASP A 27 7.68 -14.27 7.91
CA ASP A 27 8.16 -15.58 7.50
C ASP A 27 8.00 -15.78 5.98
N ILE A 28 9.11 -16.07 5.30
CA ILE A 28 9.13 -16.31 3.84
C ILE A 28 8.31 -17.54 3.43
N ASN A 29 8.23 -18.57 4.27
CA ASN A 29 7.48 -19.79 3.99
C ASN A 29 5.98 -19.55 4.14
N GLU A 30 5.59 -18.69 5.08
CA GLU A 30 4.21 -18.23 5.21
C GLU A 30 3.79 -17.48 3.93
N PHE A 31 4.55 -16.48 3.47
CA PHE A 31 4.22 -15.79 2.23
C PHE A 31 4.20 -16.71 1.00
N ARG A 32 5.14 -17.66 0.86
CA ARG A 32 5.10 -18.62 -0.25
C ARG A 32 3.87 -19.52 -0.22
N ARG A 33 3.33 -19.82 0.97
CA ARG A 33 2.14 -20.66 1.15
C ARG A 33 0.83 -19.89 0.99
N ILE A 34 0.76 -18.65 1.48
CA ILE A 34 -0.48 -17.86 1.58
C ILE A 34 -0.40 -16.46 0.96
N GLY A 35 0.65 -16.13 0.20
CA GLY A 35 0.84 -14.82 -0.42
C GLY A 35 -0.25 -14.45 -1.41
N GLN A 36 -0.79 -15.42 -2.15
CA GLN A 36 -2.00 -15.22 -2.96
C GLN A 36 -3.23 -14.87 -2.11
N MET A 37 -3.36 -15.41 -0.90
CA MET A 37 -4.43 -15.02 0.02
C MET A 37 -4.26 -13.59 0.51
N TYR A 38 -3.03 -13.13 0.73
CA TYR A 38 -2.77 -11.73 1.11
C TYR A 38 -3.22 -10.77 0.02
N ILE A 39 -2.84 -11.07 -1.23
CA ILE A 39 -3.26 -10.31 -2.40
C ILE A 39 -4.79 -10.27 -2.51
N THR A 40 -5.45 -11.43 -2.32
CA THR A 40 -6.91 -11.55 -2.37
C THR A 40 -7.57 -10.68 -1.30
N ILE A 41 -7.12 -10.78 -0.04
CA ILE A 41 -7.66 -9.99 1.08
C ILE A 41 -7.47 -8.49 0.82
N LEU A 42 -6.30 -8.06 0.35
CA LEU A 42 -6.05 -6.65 0.06
C LEU A 42 -6.95 -6.15 -1.08
N LYS A 43 -7.13 -6.96 -2.13
CA LYS A 43 -8.01 -6.63 -3.24
C LYS A 43 -9.46 -6.46 -2.77
N ASP A 44 -9.97 -7.39 -1.96
CA ASP A 44 -11.33 -7.35 -1.44
C ASP A 44 -11.59 -6.18 -0.48
N ASN A 45 -10.54 -5.59 0.11
CA ASN A 45 -10.67 -4.42 0.99
C ASN A 45 -10.54 -3.08 0.25
N PHE A 46 -9.95 -3.03 -0.95
CA PHE A 46 -9.57 -1.78 -1.62
C PHE A 46 -9.86 -1.80 -3.13
N ASP A 47 -11.12 -1.57 -3.49
CA ASP A 47 -11.60 -1.73 -4.88
C ASP A 47 -11.29 -0.57 -5.84
N ASN A 48 -10.86 0.61 -5.34
CA ASN A 48 -10.74 1.80 -6.19
C ASN A 48 -9.68 1.63 -7.30
N HIS A 49 -8.51 1.09 -6.97
CA HIS A 49 -7.47 0.69 -7.91
C HIS A 49 -6.50 -0.27 -7.21
N PHE A 50 -6.23 -1.40 -7.86
CA PHE A 50 -5.37 -2.46 -7.34
C PHE A 50 -4.53 -3.04 -8.48
N ASP A 51 -3.20 -2.90 -8.38
CA ASP A 51 -2.25 -3.43 -9.37
C ASP A 51 -1.11 -4.21 -8.69
N ILE A 52 -0.56 -5.18 -9.40
CA ILE A 52 0.52 -6.06 -8.90
C ILE A 52 1.64 -6.13 -9.94
N THR A 53 2.85 -5.81 -9.51
CA THR A 53 4.10 -6.12 -10.23
C THR A 53 4.87 -7.21 -9.50
N ASP A 54 6.02 -7.64 -10.04
CA ASP A 54 6.82 -8.76 -9.52
C ASP A 54 7.12 -8.70 -8.01
N ASN A 55 7.22 -7.49 -7.44
CA ASN A 55 7.57 -7.29 -6.04
C ASN A 55 6.78 -6.17 -5.33
N THR A 56 5.74 -5.64 -5.95
CA THR A 56 5.00 -4.48 -5.43
C THR A 56 3.50 -4.62 -5.66
N ILE A 57 2.71 -4.23 -4.67
CA ILE A 57 1.26 -4.07 -4.74
C ILE A 57 0.95 -2.58 -4.66
N ILE A 58 0.14 -2.07 -5.59
CA ILE A 58 -0.25 -0.66 -5.65
C ILE A 58 -1.74 -0.57 -5.35
N ILE A 59 -2.09 0.27 -4.38
CA ILE A 59 -3.48 0.48 -3.94
C ILE A 59 -3.77 1.98 -3.94
N ASN A 60 -4.88 2.41 -4.54
CA ASN A 60 -5.40 3.78 -4.36
C ASN A 60 -6.57 3.77 -3.37
N HIS A 61 -6.47 4.54 -2.29
CA HIS A 61 -7.53 4.69 -1.31
C HIS A 61 -7.56 6.13 -0.78
N ASN A 62 -8.73 6.79 -0.83
CA ASN A 62 -8.93 8.15 -0.33
C ASN A 62 -7.92 9.19 -0.84
N ASP A 63 -7.65 9.20 -2.16
CA ASP A 63 -6.66 10.08 -2.82
C ASP A 63 -5.19 9.78 -2.45
N LEU A 64 -4.91 8.69 -1.74
CA LEU A 64 -3.57 8.23 -1.39
C LEU A 64 -3.22 6.96 -2.16
N TRP A 65 -1.98 6.90 -2.64
CA TRP A 65 -1.39 5.75 -3.31
C TRP A 65 -0.44 5.04 -2.36
N PHE A 66 -0.79 3.81 -2.02
CA PHE A 66 0.01 2.93 -1.18
C PHE A 66 0.80 1.98 -2.08
N HIS A 67 2.12 2.05 -1.98
CA HIS A 67 3.06 1.19 -2.69
C HIS A 67 3.65 0.21 -1.68
N ILE A 68 3.13 -1.01 -1.67
CA ILE A 68 3.53 -2.06 -0.75
C ILE A 68 4.54 -2.94 -1.48
N SER A 69 5.83 -2.68 -1.26
CA SER A 69 6.91 -3.49 -1.81
C SER A 69 7.36 -4.56 -0.83
N PHE A 70 7.86 -5.67 -1.35
CA PHE A 70 8.46 -6.74 -0.56
C PHE A 70 9.83 -7.16 -1.10
N LEU A 71 10.76 -7.43 -0.19
CA LEU A 71 12.10 -7.94 -0.48
C LEU A 71 12.32 -9.28 0.22
N PHE A 72 12.98 -10.21 -0.47
CA PHE A 72 13.45 -11.47 0.10
C PHE A 72 14.95 -11.40 0.38
N GLU A 73 15.34 -11.55 1.64
CA GLU A 73 16.75 -11.60 2.03
C GLU A 73 16.93 -12.51 3.25
N ASN A 74 17.96 -13.36 3.25
CA ASN A 74 18.32 -14.24 4.38
C ASN A 74 17.15 -15.05 4.97
N TYR A 75 16.30 -15.65 4.11
CA TYR A 75 15.06 -16.37 4.51
C TYR A 75 14.00 -15.51 5.22
N ASN A 76 14.11 -14.19 5.17
CA ASN A 76 13.11 -13.27 5.67
C ASN A 76 12.41 -12.57 4.50
N ILE A 77 11.17 -12.16 4.74
CA ILE A 77 10.46 -11.18 3.91
C ILE A 77 10.45 -9.84 4.64
N TYR A 78 10.78 -8.77 3.92
CA TYR A 78 10.73 -7.41 4.41
C TYR A 78 9.69 -6.64 3.60
N TRP A 79 8.67 -6.15 4.28
CA TRP A 79 7.65 -5.30 3.68
C TRP A 79 8.00 -3.84 3.87
N ASN A 80 7.82 -3.04 2.83
CA ASN A 80 7.88 -1.59 2.90
C ASN A 80 6.60 -1.01 2.29
N ILE A 81 5.94 -0.11 3.03
CA ILE A 81 4.76 0.60 2.55
C ILE A 81 5.14 2.07 2.37
N SER A 82 5.11 2.54 1.13
CA SER A 82 5.35 3.95 0.79
C SER A 82 4.03 4.61 0.38
N ILE A 83 3.77 5.81 0.89
CA ILE A 83 2.51 6.53 0.67
C ILE A 83 2.79 7.79 -0.14
N THR A 84 2.09 7.98 -1.26
CA THR A 84 2.11 9.22 -2.04
C THR A 84 0.70 9.76 -2.22
N LYS A 85 0.53 11.08 -2.30
CA LYS A 85 -0.78 11.69 -2.51
C LYS A 85 -1.03 11.90 -3.99
N THR A 86 -2.24 11.63 -4.46
CA THR A 86 -2.67 12.03 -5.82
C THR A 86 -2.49 13.52 -5.95
N LYS A 87 -1.81 13.97 -7.01
CA LYS A 87 -1.63 15.41 -7.27
C LYS A 87 -3.02 16.03 -7.43
N SER A 88 -3.47 16.82 -6.45
CA SER A 88 -4.71 17.56 -6.59
C SER A 88 -4.48 18.64 -7.64
N ASN A 89 -5.02 18.44 -8.84
CA ASN A 89 -5.15 19.53 -9.80
C ASN A 89 -6.25 20.48 -9.27
N SER A 90 -5.91 21.33 -8.31
CA SER A 90 -6.68 22.54 -8.09
C SER A 90 -6.44 23.44 -9.30
N ILE A 91 -7.27 23.29 -10.32
CA ILE A 91 -7.45 24.34 -11.31
C ILE A 91 -8.04 25.51 -10.50
N ASN A 92 -7.18 26.43 -10.06
CA ASN A 92 -7.62 27.74 -9.65
C ASN A 92 -8.18 28.38 -10.91
N ASN A 93 -9.51 28.30 -11.07
CA ASN A 93 -10.25 29.20 -11.94
C ASN A 93 -10.00 30.61 -11.42
N PHE A 94 -8.91 31.23 -11.88
CA PHE A 94 -8.80 32.67 -11.90
C PHE A 94 -9.91 33.16 -12.84
N ASN A 95 -11.06 33.49 -12.25
CA ASN A 95 -12.06 34.32 -12.88
C ASN A 95 -11.38 35.65 -13.25
N LEU A 96 -11.00 35.78 -14.52
CA LEU A 96 -10.76 37.07 -15.17
C LEU A 96 -12.08 37.48 -15.81
N PHE A 97 -12.93 38.15 -15.03
CA PHE A 97 -13.97 39.04 -15.52
C PHE A 97 -13.72 40.42 -14.91
#